data_AF-A0A978S2E6-F1
#
_entry.id   AF-A0A978S2E6-F1
#
_cell.length_a   1.000
_cell.length_b   1.000
_cell.length_c   1.000
_cell.angle_alpha   90.00
_cell.angle_beta   90.00
_cell.angle_gamma   90.00
#
_symmetry.space_group_name_H-M   'P 1'
#
loop_
_entity.id
_entity.type
_entity.pdbx_description
1 polymer ?
#
loop_
_entity_poly.entity_id
_entity_poly.type
_entity_poly.pdbx_seq_one_letter_code
_entity_poly.pdbx_strand_id
1 'polypeptide(L)'
;MADPITAAVSDRICKHMNEDHADAVLIYARVFGKVPEATAAEMVAIDPEGMDINASITENALSLRIPFDHTLQDAEDAHQTLISMIKQARSTSK
;
A
#
# COMPACT_ATOMS: atom_id res chain seq x y z
N MET A 1 -13.09 17.38 13.17
CA MET A 1 -13.88 16.15 12.98
C MET A 1 -12.97 15.24 12.19
N ALA A 2 -12.70 14.03 12.66
CA ALA A 2 -11.90 13.08 11.90
C ALA A 2 -12.76 12.64 10.71
N ASP A 3 -12.28 12.84 9.49
CA ASP A 3 -12.92 12.33 8.29
C ASP A 3 -12.53 10.84 8.16
N PRO A 4 -13.43 9.91 8.52
CA PRO A 4 -13.08 8.50 8.53
C PRO A 4 -12.66 8.06 7.12
N ILE A 5 -11.77 7.07 7.05
CA ILE A 5 -11.43 6.41 5.79
C ILE A 5 -12.68 5.67 5.30
N THR A 6 -13.51 6.37 4.53
CA THR A 6 -14.66 5.81 3.84
C THR A 6 -14.20 5.17 2.54
N ALA A 7 -14.98 4.23 2.01
CA ALA A 7 -14.69 3.57 0.74
C ALA A 7 -14.40 4.56 -0.42
N ALA A 8 -15.01 5.75 -0.42
CA ALA A 8 -14.76 6.78 -1.43
C ALA A 8 -13.36 7.40 -1.30
N VAL A 9 -12.89 7.63 -0.06
CA VAL A 9 -11.53 8.09 0.21
C VAL A 9 -10.53 6.99 -0.14
N SER A 10 -10.83 5.75 0.25
CA SER A 10 -10.03 4.58 -0.09
C SER A 10 -9.82 4.44 -1.60
N ASP A 11 -10.89 4.49 -2.39
CA ASP A 11 -10.83 4.39 -3.87
C ASP A 11 -9.98 5.51 -4.47
N ARG A 12 -10.12 6.73 -3.95
CA ARG A 12 -9.34 7.89 -4.42
C ARG A 12 -7.85 7.75 -4.10
N ILE A 13 -7.50 7.31 -2.88
CA ILE A 13 -6.11 7.07 -2.48
C ILE A 13 -5.53 5.93 -3.33
N CYS A 14 -6.28 4.84 -3.48
CA CYS A 14 -5.90 3.68 -4.26
C CYS A 14 -5.56 4.05 -5.71
N LYS A 15 -6.46 4.78 -6.40
CA LYS A 15 -6.20 5.28 -7.76
C LYS A 15 -4.96 6.16 -7.82
N HIS A 16 -4.86 7.15 -6.94
CA HIS A 16 -3.69 8.04 -6.93
C HIS A 16 -2.39 7.28 -6.68
N MET A 17 -2.38 6.32 -5.75
CA MET A 17 -1.22 5.49 -5.47
C MET A 17 -0.85 4.60 -6.64
N ASN A 18 -1.84 4.04 -7.35
CA ASN A 18 -1.59 3.20 -8.52
C ASN A 18 -1.12 4.02 -9.74
N GLU A 19 -1.59 5.25 -9.91
CA GLU A 19 -1.23 6.10 -11.06
C GLU A 19 0.09 6.85 -10.84
N ASP A 20 0.31 7.43 -9.66
CA ASP A 20 1.47 8.29 -9.36
C ASP A 20 2.60 7.52 -8.64
N HIS A 21 2.26 6.42 -7.97
CA HIS A 21 3.15 5.72 -7.03
C HIS A 21 3.16 4.19 -7.20
N ALA A 22 2.88 3.65 -8.40
CA ALA A 22 2.89 2.21 -8.68
C ALA A 22 4.19 1.52 -8.23
N ASP A 23 5.35 2.14 -8.49
CA ASP A 23 6.66 1.64 -8.04
C ASP A 23 6.74 1.53 -6.51
N ALA A 24 6.08 2.43 -5.79
CA ALA A 24 6.04 2.45 -4.34
C ALA A 24 5.17 1.29 -3.80
N VAL A 25 4.03 1.04 -4.45
CA VAL A 25 3.18 -0.13 -4.17
C VAL A 25 3.94 -1.44 -4.44
N LEU A 26 4.73 -1.49 -5.50
CA LEU A 26 5.59 -2.64 -5.82
C LEU A 26 6.64 -2.88 -4.73
N ILE A 27 7.28 -1.83 -4.23
CA ILE A 27 8.22 -1.94 -3.12
C ILE A 27 7.53 -2.54 -1.89
N TYR A 28 6.27 -2.19 -1.62
CA TYR A 28 5.55 -2.79 -0.51
C TYR A 28 5.31 -4.28 -0.68
N ALA A 29 4.82 -4.70 -1.84
CA ALA A 29 4.64 -6.11 -2.15
C ALA A 29 5.95 -6.91 -1.99
N ARG A 30 7.08 -6.32 -2.41
CA ARG A 30 8.40 -6.96 -2.30
C ARG A 30 8.90 -7.05 -0.86
N VAL A 31 8.87 -5.95 -0.12
CA VAL A 31 9.46 -5.86 1.23
C VAL A 31 8.52 -6.41 2.28
N PHE A 32 7.30 -5.90 2.36
CA PHE A 32 6.32 -6.29 3.38
C PHE A 32 5.57 -7.56 2.98
N GLY A 33 5.20 -7.67 1.71
CA GLY A 33 4.55 -8.86 1.17
C GLY A 33 5.50 -10.06 1.01
N LYS A 34 6.82 -9.85 1.18
CA LYS A 34 7.86 -10.87 1.00
C LYS A 34 7.84 -11.53 -0.39
N VAL A 35 7.40 -10.79 -1.40
CA VAL A 35 7.38 -11.25 -2.81
C VAL A 35 8.41 -10.46 -3.62
N PRO A 36 9.72 -10.73 -3.46
CA PRO A 36 10.77 -9.98 -4.18
C PRO A 36 10.67 -10.13 -5.70
N GLU A 37 10.03 -11.20 -6.16
CA GLU A 37 9.80 -11.55 -7.57
C GLU A 37 8.65 -10.75 -8.22
N ALA A 38 7.91 -9.96 -7.44
CA ALA A 38 6.84 -9.12 -7.96
C ALA A 38 7.41 -8.17 -9.02
N THR A 39 6.81 -8.11 -10.20
CA THR A 39 7.19 -7.22 -11.31
C THR A 39 6.31 -5.97 -11.35
N ALA A 40 5.07 -6.08 -10.90
CA ALA A 40 4.14 -4.97 -10.72
C ALA A 40 3.31 -5.19 -9.45
N ALA A 41 2.79 -4.13 -8.86
CA ALA A 41 1.81 -4.25 -7.80
C ALA A 41 0.84 -3.08 -7.82
N GLU A 42 -0.41 -3.36 -7.48
CA GLU A 42 -1.50 -2.40 -7.46
C GLU A 42 -2.22 -2.50 -6.13
N MET A 43 -2.46 -1.35 -5.51
CA MET A 43 -3.34 -1.26 -4.37
C MET A 43 -4.75 -1.58 -4.84
N VAL A 44 -5.50 -2.36 -4.06
CA VAL A 44 -6.87 -2.76 -4.37
C VAL A 44 -7.83 -2.09 -3.39
N ALA A 45 -7.50 -2.15 -2.11
CA ALA A 45 -8.28 -1.56 -1.04
C ALA A 45 -7.37 -1.02 0.06
N ILE A 46 -7.88 -0.04 0.80
CA ILE A 46 -7.24 0.48 1.99
C ILE A 46 -8.28 0.69 3.08
N ASP A 47 -7.98 0.13 4.23
CA ASP A 47 -8.76 0.17 5.47
C ASP A 47 -7.92 0.81 6.58
N PRO A 48 -8.55 1.26 7.68
CA PRO A 48 -7.84 1.77 8.85
C PRO A 48 -6.85 0.77 9.47
N GLU A 49 -7.10 -0.53 9.29
CA GLU A 49 -6.29 -1.60 9.87
C GLU A 49 -5.18 -2.10 8.92
N GLY A 50 -5.27 -1.80 7.62
CA GLY A 50 -4.33 -2.31 6.63
C GLY A 50 -4.72 -1.97 5.20
N MET A 51 -3.87 -2.36 4.26
CA MET A 51 -4.12 -2.21 2.83
C MET A 51 -3.99 -3.54 2.10
N ASP A 52 -4.83 -3.75 1.10
CA ASP A 52 -4.78 -4.89 0.21
C ASP A 52 -4.07 -4.48 -1.08
N ILE A 53 -3.02 -5.23 -1.44
CA ILE A 53 -2.20 -5.01 -2.63
C ILE A 53 -2.22 -6.30 -3.45
N ASN A 54 -2.41 -6.17 -4.75
CA ASN A 54 -2.27 -7.26 -5.69
C ASN A 54 -0.90 -7.15 -6.37
N ALA A 55 -0.02 -8.09 -6.09
CA ALA A 55 1.32 -8.16 -6.66
C ALA A 55 1.34 -9.13 -7.85
N SER A 56 1.64 -8.62 -9.03
CA SER A 56 1.85 -9.41 -10.24
C SER A 56 3.27 -9.94 -10.26
N ILE A 57 3.42 -11.26 -10.29
CA ILE A 57 4.66 -11.99 -10.55
C ILE A 57 4.61 -12.57 -11.98
N THR A 58 5.73 -13.06 -12.49
CA THR A 58 5.85 -13.57 -13.87
C THR A 58 4.83 -14.65 -14.22
N GLU A 59 4.44 -15.50 -13.27
CA GLU A 59 3.53 -16.62 -13.52
C GLU A 59 2.09 -16.40 -13.02
N ASN A 60 1.86 -15.45 -12.09
CA ASN A 60 0.56 -15.27 -11.43
C ASN A 60 0.42 -13.90 -10.75
N ALA A 61 -0.76 -13.56 -10.23
CA ALA A 61 -0.95 -12.43 -9.32
C ALA A 61 -1.24 -12.94 -7.90
N LEU A 62 -0.66 -12.29 -6.90
CA LEU A 62 -0.77 -12.61 -5.49
C LEU A 62 -1.43 -11.45 -4.75
N SER A 63 -2.57 -11.71 -4.13
CA SER A 63 -3.24 -10.75 -3.25
C SER A 63 -2.61 -10.81 -1.85
N LEU A 64 -2.06 -9.68 -1.42
CA LEU A 64 -1.30 -9.51 -0.19
C LEU A 64 -1.99 -8.45 0.66
N ARG A 65 -2.32 -8.78 1.91
CA ARG A 65 -2.84 -7.82 2.89
C ARG A 65 -1.71 -7.37 3.80
N ILE A 66 -1.45 -6.06 3.81
CA ILE A 66 -0.39 -5.44 4.61
C ILE A 66 -1.06 -4.70 5.76
N PRO A 67 -1.00 -5.23 7.00
CA PRO A 67 -1.52 -4.53 8.16
C PRO A 67 -0.68 -3.30 8.48
N PHE A 68 -1.33 -2.25 8.95
CA PHE A 68 -0.63 -1.07 9.47
C PHE A 68 -0.21 -1.30 10.93
N ASP A 69 0.86 -0.64 11.36
CA ASP A 69 1.36 -0.71 12.73
C ASP A 69 0.45 0.06 13.72
N HIS A 70 -0.42 0.91 13.18
CA HIS A 70 -1.44 1.66 13.91
C HIS A 70 -2.76 1.71 13.16
N THR A 71 -3.85 2.07 13.85
CA THR A 71 -5.14 2.30 13.20
C THR A 71 -5.16 3.70 12.60
N LEU A 72 -5.37 3.78 11.28
CA LEU A 72 -5.46 5.06 10.61
C LEU A 72 -6.71 5.83 11.06
N GLN A 73 -6.54 7.09 11.42
CA GLN A 73 -7.64 7.93 11.89
C GLN A 73 -8.34 8.65 10.74
N ASP A 74 -7.57 9.15 9.78
CA ASP A 74 -8.04 9.98 8.67
C ASP A 74 -7.21 9.74 7.40
N ALA A 75 -7.65 10.33 6.28
CA ALA A 75 -6.93 10.27 5.01
C ALA A 75 -5.51 10.85 5.07
N GLU A 76 -5.30 11.90 5.88
CA GLU A 76 -3.97 12.51 6.07
C GLU A 76 -3.02 11.54 6.78
N ASP A 77 -3.50 10.86 7.82
CA ASP A 77 -2.72 9.86 8.55
C ASP A 77 -2.37 8.68 7.63
N ALA A 78 -3.32 8.19 6.83
CA ALA A 78 -3.08 7.18 5.80
C ALA A 78 -1.92 7.59 4.87
N HIS A 79 -1.94 8.84 4.38
CA HIS A 79 -0.91 9.35 3.49
C HIS A 79 0.46 9.41 4.17
N GLN A 80 0.53 9.92 5.41
CA GLN A 80 1.79 9.98 6.17
C GLN A 80 2.36 8.58 6.45
N THR A 81 1.50 7.64 6.83
CA THR A 81 1.88 6.26 7.12
C THR A 81 2.43 5.57 5.89
N LEU A 82 1.79 5.74 4.73
CA LEU A 82 2.32 5.25 3.45
C LEU A 82 3.70 5.87 3.17
N ILE A 83 3.87 7.19 3.24
CA ILE A 83 5.19 7.80 3.02
C ILE A 83 6.27 7.22 3.95
N SER A 84 5.91 7.04 5.23
CA SER A 84 6.80 6.46 6.23
C SER A 84 7.19 5.02 5.88
N MET A 85 6.22 4.17 5.51
CA MET A 85 6.48 2.78 5.14
C MET A 85 7.36 2.67 3.89
N ILE A 86 7.13 3.50 2.86
CA ILE A 86 7.99 3.53 1.65
C ILE A 86 9.42 3.91 2.00
N LYS A 87 9.61 4.92 2.84
CA LYS A 87 10.95 5.31 3.29
C LYS A 87 11.65 4.16 4.00
N GLN A 88 10.97 3.48 4.91
CA GLN A 88 11.50 2.32 5.63
C GLN A 88 11.85 1.17 4.68
N ALA A 89 10.96 0.86 3.72
CA ALA A 89 11.17 -0.21 2.74
C ALA A 89 12.37 0.08 1.82
N ARG A 90 12.55 1.34 1.41
CA ARG A 90 13.72 1.78 0.62
C ARG A 90 15.01 1.73 1.43
N SER A 91 14.97 2.05 2.73
CA SER A 91 16.13 1.94 3.62
C SER A 91 16.54 0.50 3.92
N THR A 92 15.59 -0.43 3.96
CA THR A 92 15.85 -1.87 4.20
C THR A 92 16.42 -2.61 2.99
N SER A 93 16.14 -2.15 1.77
CA SER A 93 16.59 -2.82 0.53
C SER A 93 18.05 -2.52 0.13
N LYS A 94 18.94 -2.18 1.07
CA LYS A 94 20.35 -1.86 0.82
C LYS A 94 21.28 -2.81 1.59
#